data_AF-A0A7S3IWD8-F1
#
_entry.id   AF-A0A7S3IWD8-F1
#
_cell.length_a   1.000
_cell.length_b   1.000
_cell.length_c   1.000
_cell.angle_alpha   90.00
_cell.angle_beta   90.00
_cell.angle_gamma   90.00
#
_symmetry.space_group_name_H-M   'P 1'
#
loop_
_entity.id
_entity.type
_entity.pdbx_description
1 polymer ?
#
loop_
_entity_poly.entity_id
_entity_poly.type
_entity_poly.pdbx_seq_one_letter_code
_entity_poly.pdbx_strand_id
1 'polypeptide(L)'
;MFLIDMLLMLITSFLDHRRGREVLDSNEIIPNYLLSLRFVVDFLSVSADFIKIKLLSFVKMVRVMRINEVISRTILPIKTKAALRLGKLLFYLGLYLHVLGCLWFAICSVNANSEDATGFNLTWIPPFHYVNYADNNLFDVDQDTIYQYTVAVYYAILMIGTNEMGPVSPEEIFFCTVALLASSLVYNLIFSEIMKIIKIFSSRQ
;
A
#
# COMPACT_ATOMS: atom_id res chain seq x y z
N MET A 1 -4.99 -17.36 -13.15
CA MET A 1 -3.55 -17.07 -12.92
C MET A 1 -3.11 -17.39 -11.49
N PHE A 2 -3.80 -16.91 -10.45
CA PHE A 2 -3.45 -17.13 -9.02
C PHE A 2 -3.38 -18.60 -8.60
N LEU A 3 -4.36 -19.40 -9.01
CA LEU A 3 -4.44 -20.83 -8.72
C LEU A 3 -3.37 -21.62 -9.48
N ILE A 4 -3.03 -21.18 -10.70
CA ILE A 4 -1.97 -21.79 -11.53
C ILE A 4 -0.61 -21.56 -10.88
N ASP A 5 -0.31 -20.35 -10.41
CA ASP A 5 0.95 -20.03 -9.71
C ASP A 5 1.10 -20.83 -8.40
N MET A 6 0.00 -21.02 -7.65
CA MET A 6 -0.02 -21.89 -6.46
C MET A 6 0.24 -23.36 -6.79
N LEU A 7 -0.37 -23.88 -7.87
CA LEU A 7 -0.12 -25.25 -8.34
C LEU A 7 1.31 -25.43 -8.86
N LEU A 8 1.84 -24.44 -9.57
CA LEU A 8 3.23 -24.45 -10.01
C LEU A 8 4.18 -24.49 -8.81
N MET A 9 3.91 -23.73 -7.74
CA MET A 9 4.75 -23.75 -6.52
C MET A 9 4.75 -25.09 -5.79
N LEU A 10 3.69 -25.90 -5.91
CA LEU A 10 3.68 -27.27 -5.38
C LEU A 10 4.60 -28.23 -6.17
N ILE A 11 4.97 -27.84 -7.40
CA ILE A 11 5.77 -28.64 -8.33
C ILE A 11 7.19 -28.06 -8.47
N THR A 12 7.41 -26.80 -8.06
CA THR A 12 8.70 -26.14 -8.23
C THR A 12 9.69 -26.58 -7.15
N SER A 13 10.91 -26.92 -7.56
CA SER A 13 12.02 -27.23 -6.66
C SER A 13 12.40 -26.04 -5.78
N PHE A 14 12.98 -26.33 -4.62
CA PHE A 14 13.55 -25.32 -3.74
C PHE A 14 15.01 -25.64 -3.42
N LEU A 15 15.81 -24.59 -3.19
CA LEU A 15 17.22 -24.71 -2.83
C LEU A 15 17.35 -24.77 -1.29
N ASP A 16 17.77 -25.92 -0.77
CA ASP A 16 18.05 -26.06 0.66
C ASP A 16 19.41 -25.42 0.97
N HIS A 17 19.38 -24.26 1.63
CA HIS A 17 20.59 -23.49 1.98
C HIS A 17 21.50 -24.22 2.98
N ARG A 18 20.98 -25.19 3.76
CA ARG A 18 21.80 -25.96 4.70
C ARG A 18 22.62 -27.06 4.02
N ARG A 19 22.10 -27.63 2.94
CA ARG A 19 22.71 -28.76 2.22
C ARG A 19 23.31 -28.36 0.88
N GLY A 20 23.08 -27.13 0.42
CA GLY A 20 23.59 -26.62 -0.86
C GLY A 20 23.05 -27.38 -2.08
N ARG A 21 21.97 -28.14 -1.92
CA ARG A 21 21.39 -29.00 -2.95
C ARG A 21 20.00 -28.54 -3.34
N GLU A 22 19.67 -28.69 -4.61
CA GLU A 22 18.33 -28.51 -5.12
C GLU A 22 17.51 -29.77 -4.80
N VAL A 23 16.40 -29.60 -4.08
CA VAL A 23 15.49 -30.69 -3.73
C VAL A 23 14.40 -30.76 -4.79
N LEU A 24 14.41 -31.86 -5.56
CA LEU A 24 13.46 -32.14 -6.64
C LEU A 24 12.36 -33.12 -6.20
N ASP A 25 12.51 -33.76 -5.03
CA ASP A 25 11.59 -34.77 -4.54
C ASP A 25 10.27 -34.14 -4.07
N SER A 26 9.17 -34.50 -4.75
CA SER A 26 7.83 -33.95 -4.45
C SER A 26 7.39 -34.21 -3.01
N ASN A 27 7.83 -35.30 -2.40
CA ASN A 27 7.50 -35.67 -1.01
C ASN A 27 8.13 -34.71 0.02
N GLU A 28 9.23 -34.03 -0.32
CA GLU A 28 9.85 -33.01 0.53
C GLU A 28 9.33 -31.59 0.19
N ILE A 29 8.95 -31.35 -1.08
CA ILE A 29 8.45 -30.05 -1.56
C ILE A 29 7.08 -29.69 -0.96
N ILE A 30 6.12 -30.62 -1.02
CA ILE A 30 4.74 -30.38 -0.61
C ILE A 30 4.62 -29.97 0.87
N PRO A 31 5.14 -30.73 1.85
CA PRO A 31 4.99 -30.36 3.26
C PRO A 31 5.71 -29.05 3.61
N ASN A 32 6.86 -28.79 2.99
CA ASN A 32 7.63 -27.56 3.21
C ASN A 32 6.87 -26.33 2.67
N TYR A 33 6.21 -26.47 1.52
CA TYR A 33 5.38 -25.39 0.98
C TYR A 33 4.09 -25.19 1.78
N LEU A 34 3.37 -26.27 2.14
CA LEU A 34 2.11 -26.18 2.90
C LEU A 34 2.29 -25.57 4.29
N LEU A 35 3.43 -25.81 4.94
CA LEU A 35 3.78 -25.22 6.24
C LEU A 35 4.34 -23.79 6.12
N SER A 36 4.61 -23.31 4.91
CA SER A 36 5.11 -21.96 4.68
C SER A 36 3.99 -20.93 4.85
N LEU A 37 4.31 -19.80 5.48
CA LEU A 37 3.45 -18.61 5.49
C LEU A 37 3.04 -18.17 4.07
N ARG A 38 3.85 -18.53 3.05
CA ARG A 38 3.55 -18.29 1.63
C ARG A 38 2.28 -19.01 1.18
N PHE A 39 2.10 -20.27 1.56
CA PHE A 39 0.91 -21.03 1.19
C PHE A 39 -0.35 -20.46 1.85
N VAL A 40 -0.28 -20.11 3.13
CA VAL A 40 -1.42 -19.51 3.87
C VAL A 40 -1.90 -18.24 3.18
N VAL A 41 -0.99 -17.37 2.78
CA VAL A 41 -1.32 -16.13 2.05
C VAL A 41 -1.88 -16.43 0.65
N ASP A 42 -1.27 -17.36 -0.10
CA ASP A 42 -1.73 -17.71 -1.45
C ASP A 42 -3.13 -18.36 -1.41
N PHE A 43 -3.40 -19.22 -0.42
CA PHE A 43 -4.71 -19.84 -0.18
C PHE A 43 -5.76 -18.80 0.23
N LEU A 44 -5.44 -17.93 1.19
CA LEU A 44 -6.33 -16.84 1.61
C LEU A 44 -6.67 -15.92 0.44
N SER A 45 -5.68 -15.58 -0.39
CA SER A 45 -5.87 -14.76 -1.59
C SER A 45 -6.81 -15.39 -2.62
N VAL A 46 -6.81 -16.73 -2.76
CA VAL A 46 -7.72 -17.44 -3.68
C VAL A 46 -9.12 -17.55 -3.05
N SER A 47 -9.20 -17.87 -1.76
CA SER A 47 -10.47 -17.98 -1.04
C SER A 47 -11.24 -16.64 -0.97
N ALA A 48 -10.52 -15.51 -0.89
CA ALA A 48 -11.08 -14.16 -0.92
C ALA A 48 -12.01 -13.92 -2.12
N ASP A 49 -11.62 -14.44 -3.29
CA ASP A 49 -12.37 -14.25 -4.54
C ASP A 49 -13.67 -15.05 -4.57
N PHE A 50 -13.68 -16.22 -3.93
CA PHE A 50 -14.88 -17.04 -3.82
C PHE A 50 -15.90 -16.45 -2.84
N ILE A 51 -15.45 -15.81 -1.75
CA ILE A 51 -16.33 -15.33 -0.68
C ILE A 51 -16.74 -13.84 -0.90
N LYS A 52 -16.24 -13.16 -1.93
CA LYS A 52 -16.54 -11.74 -2.27
C LYS A 52 -16.35 -10.75 -1.12
N ILE A 53 -15.49 -11.05 -0.15
CA ILE A 53 -15.19 -10.14 0.95
C ILE A 53 -14.20 -9.09 0.45
N LYS A 54 -14.66 -7.85 0.24
CA LYS A 54 -13.83 -6.74 -0.28
C LYS A 54 -12.56 -6.50 0.54
N LEU A 55 -12.62 -6.66 1.86
CA LEU A 55 -11.47 -6.53 2.77
C LEU A 55 -10.41 -7.62 2.59
N LEU A 56 -10.80 -8.86 2.30
CA LEU A 56 -9.85 -9.96 2.08
C LEU A 56 -9.12 -9.82 0.74
N SER A 57 -9.67 -9.03 -0.18
CA SER A 57 -9.01 -8.71 -1.46
C SER A 57 -7.72 -7.90 -1.27
N PHE A 58 -7.52 -7.21 -0.14
CA PHE A 58 -6.26 -6.53 0.18
C PHE A 58 -5.10 -7.50 0.45
N VAL A 59 -5.37 -8.76 0.80
CA VAL A 59 -4.34 -9.82 0.95
C VAL A 59 -3.58 -10.04 -0.36
N LYS A 60 -4.19 -9.69 -1.50
CA LYS A 60 -3.54 -9.73 -2.82
C LYS A 60 -2.32 -8.79 -2.92
N MET A 61 -2.24 -7.74 -2.09
CA MET A 61 -1.09 -6.83 -2.05
C MET A 61 0.18 -7.49 -1.49
N VAL A 62 0.10 -8.61 -0.77
CA VAL A 62 1.29 -9.34 -0.30
C VAL A 62 2.17 -9.79 -1.48
N ARG A 63 1.59 -9.95 -2.67
CA ARG A 63 2.32 -10.29 -3.90
C ARG A 63 3.28 -9.19 -4.36
N VAL A 64 3.01 -7.93 -4.01
CA VAL A 64 3.91 -6.80 -4.29
C VAL A 64 5.26 -6.96 -3.57
N MET A 65 5.29 -7.72 -2.45
CA MET A 65 6.53 -8.03 -1.72
C MET A 65 7.47 -8.95 -2.50
N ARG A 66 6.97 -9.71 -3.50
CA ARG A 66 7.79 -10.60 -4.35
C ARG A 66 8.77 -9.85 -5.25
N ILE A 67 8.54 -8.55 -5.49
CA ILE A 67 9.48 -7.67 -6.21
C ILE A 67 10.87 -7.62 -5.52
N ASN A 68 10.91 -7.78 -4.19
CA ASN A 68 12.17 -7.84 -3.44
C ASN A 68 13.04 -9.05 -3.85
N GLU A 69 12.41 -10.20 -4.03
CA GLU A 69 13.09 -11.45 -4.38
C GLU A 69 13.69 -11.35 -5.78
N VAL A 70 12.93 -10.82 -6.74
CA VAL A 70 13.37 -10.62 -8.13
C VAL A 70 14.59 -9.69 -8.20
N ILE A 71 14.54 -8.52 -7.56
CA ILE A 71 15.66 -7.55 -7.56
C ILE A 71 16.89 -8.10 -6.83
N SER A 72 16.71 -8.93 -5.80
CA SER A 72 17.83 -9.53 -5.08
C SER A 72 18.60 -10.54 -5.93
N ARG A 73 17.90 -11.29 -6.78
CA ARG A 73 18.42 -12.35 -7.64
C ARG A 73 18.98 -11.86 -8.96
N THR A 74 18.70 -10.62 -9.37
CA THR A 74 19.25 -10.08 -10.62
C THR A 74 20.71 -9.69 -10.46
N ILE A 75 21.57 -10.29 -11.26
CA ILE A 75 22.99 -9.92 -11.40
C ILE A 75 23.05 -8.72 -12.33
N LEU A 76 22.96 -7.52 -11.77
CA LEU A 76 23.02 -6.26 -12.51
C LEU A 76 24.20 -5.40 -12.05
N PRO A 77 24.74 -4.55 -12.94
CA PRO A 77 25.69 -3.53 -12.56
C PRO A 77 25.17 -2.68 -11.40
N ILE A 78 26.08 -2.28 -10.50
CA ILE A 78 25.75 -1.56 -9.25
C ILE A 78 24.86 -0.33 -9.51
N LYS A 79 25.11 0.43 -10.59
CA LYS A 79 24.33 1.61 -10.97
C LYS A 79 22.89 1.25 -11.37
N THR A 80 22.73 0.22 -12.21
CA THR A 80 21.39 -0.27 -12.64
C THR A 80 20.62 -0.86 -11.45
N LYS A 81 21.30 -1.56 -10.55
CA LYS A 81 20.71 -2.08 -9.32
C LYS A 81 20.25 -0.97 -8.38
N ALA A 82 21.01 0.13 -8.28
CA ALA A 82 20.61 1.32 -7.51
C ALA A 82 19.39 2.02 -8.15
N ALA A 83 19.36 2.17 -9.47
CA ALA A 83 18.21 2.74 -10.19
C ALA A 83 16.93 1.90 -10.02
N LEU A 84 17.02 0.57 -10.07
CA LEU A 84 15.88 -0.32 -9.81
C LEU A 84 15.38 -0.23 -8.35
N ARG A 85 16.28 -0.06 -7.39
CA ARG A 85 15.89 0.18 -5.99
C ARG A 85 15.15 1.50 -5.84
N LEU A 86 15.60 2.56 -6.53
CA LEU A 86 14.91 3.85 -6.54
C LEU A 86 13.53 3.74 -7.20
N GLY A 87 13.42 3.10 -8.36
CA GLY A 87 12.15 2.88 -9.04
C GLY A 87 11.16 2.08 -8.19
N LYS A 88 11.64 1.04 -7.49
CA LYS A 88 10.84 0.28 -6.53
C LYS A 88 10.35 1.17 -5.38
N LEU A 89 11.20 2.04 -4.83
CA LEU A 89 10.82 2.96 -3.76
C LEU A 89 9.71 3.90 -4.21
N LEU A 90 9.82 4.49 -5.41
CA LEU A 90 8.81 5.37 -5.99
C LEU A 90 7.48 4.63 -6.22
N PHE A 91 7.54 3.39 -6.71
CA PHE A 91 6.34 2.55 -6.90
C PHE A 91 5.64 2.26 -5.56
N TYR A 92 6.39 1.91 -4.51
CA TYR A 92 5.84 1.68 -3.17
C TYR A 92 5.28 2.95 -2.54
N LEU A 93 5.93 4.10 -2.76
CA LEU A 93 5.40 5.40 -2.34
C LEU A 93 4.08 5.72 -3.05
N GLY A 94 3.98 5.50 -4.37
CA GLY A 94 2.74 5.69 -5.11
C GLY A 94 1.61 4.78 -4.62
N LEU A 95 1.91 3.51 -4.34
CA LEU A 95 0.93 2.57 -3.76
C LEU A 95 0.48 3.01 -2.36
N TYR A 96 1.41 3.46 -1.53
CA TYR A 96 1.11 4.01 -0.20
C TYR A 96 0.17 5.22 -0.30
N LEU A 97 0.46 6.17 -1.20
CA LEU A 97 -0.39 7.34 -1.45
C LEU A 97 -1.79 6.95 -1.93
N HIS A 98 -1.91 5.98 -2.82
CA HIS A 98 -3.20 5.47 -3.29
C HIS A 98 -4.02 4.88 -2.15
N VAL A 99 -3.43 3.99 -1.36
CA VAL A 99 -4.12 3.35 -0.23
C VAL A 99 -4.50 4.39 0.82
N LEU A 100 -3.59 5.30 1.18
CA LEU A 100 -3.85 6.35 2.16
C LEU A 100 -4.97 7.29 1.70
N GLY A 101 -4.94 7.74 0.44
CA GLY A 101 -5.98 8.60 -0.12
C GLY A 101 -7.33 7.91 -0.23
N CYS A 102 -7.38 6.65 -0.69
CA CYS A 102 -8.63 5.89 -0.72
C CYS A 102 -9.21 5.62 0.67
N LEU A 103 -8.35 5.35 1.67
CA LEU A 103 -8.79 5.20 3.06
C LEU A 103 -9.34 6.52 3.62
N TRP A 104 -8.66 7.63 3.36
CA TRP A 104 -9.13 8.95 3.76
C TRP A 104 -10.50 9.27 3.17
N PHE A 105 -10.64 9.13 1.85
CA PHE A 105 -11.91 9.34 1.17
C PHE A 105 -13.00 8.41 1.67
N ALA A 106 -12.69 7.13 1.93
CA ALA A 106 -13.66 6.17 2.46
C ALA A 106 -14.18 6.60 3.83
N ILE A 107 -13.31 7.04 4.74
CA ILE A 107 -13.72 7.48 6.09
C ILE A 107 -14.59 8.74 5.99
N CYS A 108 -14.15 9.76 5.23
CA CYS A 108 -14.95 10.97 5.05
C CYS A 108 -16.30 10.69 4.37
N SER A 109 -16.35 9.74 3.42
CA SER A 109 -17.60 9.37 2.74
C SER A 109 -18.59 8.62 3.63
N VAL A 110 -18.11 7.92 4.68
CA VAL A 110 -18.99 7.24 5.64
C VAL A 110 -19.66 8.26 6.56
N ASN A 111 -18.92 9.31 6.94
CA ASN A 111 -19.43 10.38 7.78
C ASN A 111 -20.18 11.46 6.98
N ALA A 112 -20.11 11.41 5.64
CA ALA A 112 -20.82 12.35 4.77
C ALA A 112 -22.34 12.25 5.01
N ASN A 113 -22.98 13.42 5.14
CA ASN A 113 -24.40 13.56 5.46
C ASN A 113 -24.84 12.98 6.82
N SER A 114 -23.89 12.68 7.71
CA SER A 114 -24.19 12.31 9.10
C SER A 114 -24.27 13.56 9.97
N GLU A 115 -25.20 13.58 10.92
CA GLU A 115 -25.36 14.65 11.89
C GLU A 115 -24.98 14.16 13.29
N ASP A 116 -24.29 15.01 14.06
CA ASP A 116 -24.02 14.73 15.47
C ASP A 116 -25.31 14.89 16.31
N ALA A 117 -25.28 14.44 17.57
CA ALA A 117 -26.40 14.55 18.52
C ALA A 117 -26.90 15.99 18.73
N THR A 118 -26.09 16.98 18.36
CA THR A 118 -26.41 18.42 18.42
C THR A 118 -26.95 18.98 17.10
N GLY A 119 -27.08 18.17 16.04
CA GLY A 119 -27.56 18.58 14.71
C GLY A 119 -26.51 19.26 13.82
N PHE A 120 -25.21 19.11 14.13
CA PHE A 120 -24.14 19.62 13.25
C PHE A 120 -23.79 18.59 12.18
N ASN A 121 -23.61 19.06 10.95
CA ASN A 121 -23.19 18.21 9.83
C ASN A 121 -21.72 17.80 10.00
N LEU A 122 -21.46 16.50 10.00
CA LEU A 122 -20.13 15.88 10.15
C LEU A 122 -19.42 15.67 8.81
N THR A 123 -19.95 16.21 7.71
CA THR A 123 -19.33 16.12 6.39
C THR A 123 -18.01 16.87 6.39
N TRP A 124 -16.93 16.13 6.15
CA TRP A 124 -15.61 16.72 5.99
C TRP A 124 -15.57 17.67 4.78
N ILE A 125 -15.02 18.87 4.98
CA ILE A 125 -14.82 19.83 3.91
C ILE A 125 -13.31 20.00 3.74
N PRO A 126 -12.75 19.84 2.53
CA PRO A 126 -11.33 20.08 2.34
C PRO A 126 -10.99 21.55 2.60
N PRO A 127 -9.88 21.86 3.30
CA PRO A 127 -9.45 23.24 3.60
C PRO A 127 -9.52 24.25 2.46
N PHE A 128 -9.27 23.85 1.21
CA PHE A 128 -9.33 24.77 0.08
C PHE A 128 -10.77 25.20 -0.30
N HIS A 129 -11.79 24.48 0.19
CA HIS A 129 -13.22 24.80 0.02
C HIS A 129 -13.85 25.47 1.25
N TYR A 130 -13.08 25.80 2.30
CA TYR A 130 -13.63 26.43 3.52
C TYR A 130 -14.36 27.75 3.26
N VAL A 131 -13.91 28.54 2.28
CA VAL A 131 -14.56 29.82 1.93
C VAL A 131 -15.87 29.60 1.19
N ASN A 132 -15.97 28.54 0.39
CA ASN A 132 -17.14 28.20 -0.43
C ASN A 132 -17.81 26.91 0.07
N TYR A 133 -17.95 26.78 1.39
CA TYR A 133 -18.47 25.56 2.03
C TYR A 133 -19.90 25.19 1.59
N ALA A 134 -20.69 26.17 1.16
CA ALA A 134 -22.06 25.98 0.69
C ALA A 134 -22.16 25.26 -0.67
N ASP A 135 -21.10 25.32 -1.49
CA ASP A 135 -21.05 24.71 -2.84
C ASP A 135 -20.25 23.38 -2.83
N ASN A 136 -19.98 22.82 -1.65
CA ASN A 136 -19.16 21.62 -1.54
C ASN A 136 -19.94 20.35 -1.91
N ASN A 137 -19.85 19.99 -3.17
CA ASN A 137 -20.50 18.80 -3.71
C ASN A 137 -19.59 17.55 -3.71
N LEU A 138 -18.45 17.56 -2.99
CA LEU A 138 -17.40 16.52 -3.11
C LEU A 138 -17.92 15.08 -2.95
N PHE A 139 -18.94 14.86 -2.13
CA PHE A 139 -19.54 13.54 -1.87
C PHE A 139 -20.84 13.28 -2.64
N ASP A 140 -21.25 14.17 -3.54
CA ASP A 140 -22.45 13.97 -4.34
C ASP A 140 -22.24 12.86 -5.38
N VAL A 141 -23.34 12.16 -5.66
CA VAL A 141 -23.38 11.02 -6.61
C VAL A 141 -23.03 11.45 -8.03
N ASP A 142 -23.31 12.70 -8.39
CA ASP A 142 -23.10 13.24 -9.74
C ASP A 142 -21.70 13.83 -9.97
N GLN A 143 -20.83 13.82 -8.96
CA GLN A 143 -19.47 14.33 -9.13
C GLN A 143 -18.57 13.41 -9.95
N ASP A 144 -17.61 14.03 -10.64
CA ASP A 144 -16.60 13.30 -11.39
C ASP A 144 -15.70 12.50 -10.44
N THR A 145 -15.63 11.18 -10.68
CA THR A 145 -14.81 10.25 -9.90
C THR A 145 -13.31 10.60 -10.00
N ILE A 146 -12.86 11.13 -11.15
CA ILE A 146 -11.46 11.53 -11.33
C ILE A 146 -11.14 12.73 -10.41
N TYR A 147 -12.06 13.68 -10.31
CA TYR A 147 -11.93 14.81 -9.39
C TYR A 147 -11.85 14.34 -7.94
N GLN A 148 -12.80 13.52 -7.47
CA GLN A 148 -12.80 12.95 -6.12
C GLN A 148 -11.51 12.20 -5.79
N TYR A 149 -11.06 11.35 -6.73
CA TYR A 149 -9.81 10.61 -6.57
C TYR A 149 -8.59 11.53 -6.50
N THR A 150 -8.54 12.55 -7.36
CA THR A 150 -7.41 13.49 -7.39
C THR A 150 -7.33 14.29 -6.09
N VAL A 151 -8.47 14.73 -5.56
CA VAL A 151 -8.56 15.38 -4.25
C VAL A 151 -8.07 14.44 -3.14
N ALA A 152 -8.53 13.19 -3.13
CA ALA A 152 -8.12 12.20 -2.13
C ALA A 152 -6.60 11.93 -2.15
N VAL A 153 -6.01 11.79 -3.35
CA VAL A 153 -4.56 11.60 -3.51
C VAL A 153 -3.78 12.86 -3.13
N TYR A 154 -4.29 14.05 -3.46
CA TYR A 154 -3.70 15.32 -3.06
C TYR A 154 -3.58 15.41 -1.53
N TYR A 155 -4.64 15.06 -0.79
CA TYR A 155 -4.60 15.04 0.68
C TYR A 155 -3.69 13.94 1.22
N ALA A 156 -3.58 12.79 0.56
CA ALA A 156 -2.58 11.77 0.94
C ALA A 156 -1.14 12.30 0.84
N ILE A 157 -0.83 13.10 -0.18
CA ILE A 157 0.48 13.75 -0.32
C ILE A 157 0.70 14.76 0.81
N LEU A 158 -0.33 15.56 1.15
CA LEU A 158 -0.26 16.49 2.26
C LEU A 158 -0.05 15.80 3.61
N MET A 159 -0.66 14.62 3.83
CA MET A 159 -0.44 13.79 5.04
C MET A 159 1.02 13.31 5.15
N ILE A 160 1.68 12.98 4.03
CA ILE A 160 3.13 12.70 4.02
C ILE A 160 3.94 13.91 4.49
N GLY A 161 3.53 15.11 4.06
CA GLY A 161 4.12 16.36 4.52
C GLY A 161 3.71 16.79 5.92
N THR A 162 2.99 15.95 6.68
CA THR A 162 2.49 16.24 8.03
C THR A 162 1.64 17.51 8.12
N ASN A 163 0.87 17.81 7.07
CA ASN A 163 -0.01 18.97 7.04
C ASN A 163 -1.32 18.71 7.80
N GLU A 164 -2.06 19.78 8.04
CA GLU A 164 -3.39 19.76 8.65
C GLU A 164 -4.44 19.31 7.60
N MET A 165 -5.40 18.46 8.02
CA MET A 165 -6.42 17.84 7.17
C MET A 165 -7.85 18.35 7.43
N GLY A 166 -8.10 18.90 8.61
CA GLY A 166 -9.36 19.48 9.05
C GLY A 166 -10.40 18.43 9.43
N PRO A 167 -10.07 17.40 10.24
CA PRO A 167 -11.03 16.36 10.59
C PRO A 167 -12.18 16.95 11.41
N VAL A 168 -13.41 16.49 11.13
CA VAL A 168 -14.64 16.98 11.77
C VAL A 168 -15.18 15.95 12.76
N SER A 169 -15.05 14.66 12.44
CA SER A 169 -15.54 13.56 13.28
C SER A 169 -14.44 12.95 14.16
N PRO A 170 -14.76 12.38 15.34
CA PRO A 170 -13.77 11.67 16.18
C PRO A 170 -13.03 10.54 15.46
N GLU A 171 -13.70 9.83 14.55
CA GLU A 171 -13.13 8.76 13.72
C GLU A 171 -12.08 9.31 12.74
N GLU A 172 -12.35 10.49 12.16
CA GLU A 172 -11.43 11.19 11.28
C GLU A 172 -10.21 11.70 12.04
N ILE A 173 -10.41 12.25 13.24
CA ILE A 173 -9.31 12.69 14.12
C ILE A 173 -8.41 11.51 14.46
N PHE A 174 -9.00 10.37 14.85
CA PHE A 174 -8.27 9.16 15.16
C PHE A 174 -7.46 8.67 13.95
N PHE A 175 -8.10 8.59 12.78
CA PHE A 175 -7.43 8.19 11.55
C PHE A 175 -6.30 9.14 11.18
N CYS A 176 -6.54 10.45 11.14
CA CYS A 176 -5.53 11.47 10.85
C CYS A 176 -4.33 11.36 11.79
N THR A 177 -4.57 11.17 13.09
CA THR A 177 -3.48 11.03 14.08
C THR A 177 -2.58 9.82 13.75
N VAL A 178 -3.19 8.66 13.50
CA VAL A 178 -2.44 7.43 13.16
C VAL A 178 -1.76 7.57 11.80
N ALA A 179 -2.45 8.14 10.81
CA ALA A 179 -1.96 8.34 9.45
C ALA A 179 -0.78 9.31 9.41
N LEU A 180 -0.81 10.42 10.15
CA LEU A 180 0.28 11.39 10.23
C LEU A 180 1.50 10.79 10.92
N LEU A 181 1.31 10.03 12.01
CA LEU A 181 2.39 9.30 12.67
C LEU A 181 3.04 8.28 11.72
N ALA A 182 2.25 7.45 11.04
CA ALA A 182 2.76 6.49 10.06
C ALA A 182 3.49 7.20 8.89
N SER A 183 2.92 8.30 8.41
CA SER A 183 3.48 9.11 7.32
C SER A 183 4.83 9.74 7.69
N SER A 184 4.98 10.20 8.94
CA SER A 184 6.26 10.72 9.43
C SER A 184 7.37 9.66 9.43
N LEU A 185 7.04 8.40 9.73
CA LEU A 185 7.98 7.28 9.67
C LEU A 185 8.35 6.96 8.22
N VAL A 186 7.36 6.89 7.33
CA VAL A 186 7.56 6.65 5.90
C VAL A 186 8.45 7.72 5.28
N TYR A 187 8.21 9.00 5.61
CA TYR A 187 9.04 10.12 5.16
C TYR A 187 10.52 9.93 5.56
N ASN A 188 10.78 9.58 6.81
CA ASN A 188 12.13 9.31 7.32
C ASN A 188 12.80 8.10 6.63
N LEU A 189 12.04 7.04 6.35
CA LEU A 189 12.54 5.86 5.63
C LEU A 189 12.94 6.19 4.19
N ILE A 190 12.11 6.98 3.49
CA ILE A 190 12.40 7.43 2.12
C ILE A 190 13.68 8.27 2.11
N PHE A 191 13.80 9.21 3.04
CA PHE A 191 15.00 10.03 3.17
C PHE A 191 16.26 9.17 3.40
N SER A 192 16.18 8.18 4.29
CA SER A 192 17.28 7.25 4.55
C SER A 192 17.74 6.48 3.30
N GLU A 193 16.80 5.97 2.50
CA GLU A 193 17.12 5.23 1.28
C GLU A 193 17.74 6.13 0.20
N ILE A 194 17.23 7.34 0.02
CA ILE A 194 17.80 8.32 -0.92
C ILE A 194 19.24 8.66 -0.52
N MET A 195 19.52 8.88 0.77
CA MET A 195 20.87 9.15 1.26
C MET A 195 21.85 8.01 0.97
N LYS A 196 21.42 6.75 1.13
CA LYS A 196 22.24 5.58 0.78
C LYS A 196 22.58 5.56 -0.71
N ILE A 197 21.61 5.90 -1.57
CA ILE A 197 21.81 5.97 -3.02
C ILE A 197 22.78 7.09 -3.39
N ILE A 198 22.61 8.30 -2.83
CA ILE A 198 23.50 9.44 -3.06
C ILE A 198 24.95 9.08 -2.68
N LYS A 199 25.16 8.44 -1.53
CA LYS A 199 26.49 8.00 -1.09
C LYS A 199 27.17 7.07 -2.11
N ILE A 200 26.42 6.14 -2.71
CA ILE A 200 26.95 5.21 -3.74
C ILE A 200 27.37 5.97 -5.01
N PHE A 201 26.66 7.04 -5.37
CA PHE A 201 27.02 7.87 -6.52
C PHE A 201 28.19 8.81 -6.22
N SER A 202 28.28 9.35 -5.01
CA SER A 202 29.34 10.27 -4.58
C SER A 202 30.68 9.57 -4.27
N SER A 203 30.68 8.36 -3.72
CA SER A 203 31.90 7.62 -3.36
C SER A 203 32.67 7.03 -4.56
N ARG A 204 32.41 7.52 -5.77
CA ARG A 204 33.01 7.06 -7.04
C ARG A 204 33.60 8.20 -7.87
N GLN A 205 33.70 9.40 -7.30
CA GLN A 205 34.69 10.42 -7.68
C GLN A 205 35.88 10.32 -6.73
#